data_AF-A0AAV5TMY5-F1
#
_entry.id   AF-A0AAV5TMY5-F1
#
_cell.length_a   1.000
_cell.length_b   1.000
_cell.length_c   1.000
_cell.angle_alpha   90.00
_cell.angle_beta   90.00
_cell.angle_gamma   90.00
#
_symmetry.space_group_name_H-M   'P 1'
#
loop_
_entity.id
_entity.type
_entity.pdbx_description
1 polymer ?
#
loop_
_entity_poly.entity_id
_entity_poly.type
_entity_poly.pdbx_seq_one_letter_code
_entity_poly.pdbx_strand_id
1 'polypeptide(L)'
;MEVEADLRPILGSSLVRLDSMRIKQIQNHLVYSTLDQLAILASQAANLKGPLTSCEKLVNSDHVVYLKWRYDEERAVSILLGYAKIGHKNLFLNDMEQKTYEGSMLCLLDFYVHYAEQRQGHGKEIFDYILQMEKIQPHQIALDNPTVTLLAFMHSKYSLSRPIWQNTNFVVFPEMFAALNSATCSNGQKAPDGWWRPSTPRRFGGGSNETRWLDSAISGHPSKGHAMSCPVDADQTTEGTLANRANQARARKAHILSSKPLW
;
A
#
# COMPACT_ATOMS: atom_id res chain seq x y z
N MET A 1 -5.17 -5.38 23.02
CA MET A 1 -4.76 -4.27 23.89
C MET A 1 -5.95 -3.86 24.73
N GLU A 2 -5.84 -3.97 26.05
CA GLU A 2 -6.91 -3.65 26.98
C GLU A 2 -6.95 -2.14 27.27
N VAL A 3 -8.15 -1.64 27.54
CA VAL A 3 -8.45 -0.24 27.86
C VAL A 3 -9.47 -0.26 28.99
N GLU A 4 -9.12 0.36 30.12
CA GLU A 4 -9.94 0.43 31.33
C GLU A 4 -11.09 1.44 31.18
N ALA A 5 -11.94 1.23 30.17
CA ALA A 5 -13.10 2.05 29.89
C ALA A 5 -14.10 1.31 29.00
N ASP A 6 -15.36 1.75 29.04
CA ASP A 6 -16.39 1.30 28.11
C ASP A 6 -16.40 2.17 26.85
N LEU A 7 -15.97 1.60 25.72
CA LEU A 7 -15.96 2.28 24.43
C LEU A 7 -17.29 2.12 23.66
N ARG A 8 -18.26 1.32 24.15
CA ARG A 8 -19.55 1.08 23.46
C ARG A 8 -20.31 2.38 23.18
N PRO A 9 -20.40 3.36 24.10
CA PRO A 9 -21.10 4.62 23.83
C PRO A 9 -20.46 5.47 22.72
N ILE A 10 -19.16 5.27 22.45
CA ILE A 10 -18.38 6.11 21.54
C ILE A 10 -18.25 5.44 20.16
N LEU A 11 -17.86 4.16 20.17
CA LEU A 11 -17.54 3.38 18.98
C LEU A 11 -18.73 2.57 18.46
N GLY A 12 -19.68 2.21 19.33
CA GLY A 12 -20.85 1.42 18.96
C GLY A 12 -20.50 -0.02 18.63
N SER A 13 -20.49 -0.36 17.34
CA SER A 13 -20.25 -1.71 16.84
C SER A 13 -18.80 -2.18 17.07
N SER A 14 -18.59 -3.50 17.09
CA SER A 14 -17.26 -4.12 17.25
C SER A 14 -16.32 -3.86 16.07
N LEU A 15 -16.86 -3.63 14.88
CA LEU A 15 -16.14 -3.17 13.69
C LEU A 15 -16.59 -1.76 13.34
N VAL A 16 -15.64 -0.83 13.25
CA VAL A 16 -15.92 0.59 13.05
C VAL A 16 -15.05 1.14 11.93
N ARG A 17 -15.68 1.92 11.05
CA ARG A 17 -15.01 2.74 10.02
C ARG A 17 -14.79 4.14 10.57
N LEU A 18 -13.54 4.55 10.70
CA LEU A 18 -13.09 5.83 11.23
C LEU A 18 -12.39 6.61 10.11
N ASP A 19 -13.14 7.49 9.45
CA ASP A 19 -12.57 8.49 8.54
C ASP A 19 -12.23 9.79 9.29
N SER A 20 -11.60 10.73 8.58
CA SER A 20 -11.15 12.00 9.16
C SER A 20 -12.29 12.80 9.80
N MET A 21 -13.49 12.77 9.22
CA MET A 21 -14.67 13.44 9.77
C MET A 21 -15.18 12.76 11.03
N ARG A 22 -15.29 11.42 11.04
CA ARG A 22 -15.74 10.66 12.21
C ARG A 22 -14.78 10.82 13.39
N ILE A 23 -13.48 10.79 13.13
CA ILE A 23 -12.46 11.00 14.16
C ILE A 23 -12.59 12.41 14.75
N LYS A 24 -12.72 13.45 13.90
CA LYS A 24 -12.98 14.83 14.32
C LYS A 24 -14.27 14.99 15.13
N GLN A 25 -15.31 14.20 14.86
CA GLN A 25 -16.57 14.26 15.62
C GLN A 25 -16.45 13.58 16.99
N ILE A 26 -15.73 12.46 17.07
CA ILE A 26 -15.55 11.74 18.33
C ILE A 26 -14.81 12.63 19.34
N GLN A 27 -13.74 13.31 18.91
CA GLN A 27 -12.98 14.29 19.73
C GLN A 27 -12.66 13.81 21.16
N ASN A 28 -12.57 12.50 21.35
CA ASN A 28 -12.43 11.88 22.65
C ASN A 28 -10.96 11.49 22.85
N HIS A 29 -10.34 12.11 23.87
CA HIS A 29 -8.93 11.90 24.18
C HIS A 29 -8.59 10.42 24.39
N LEU A 30 -9.48 9.64 25.02
CA LEU A 30 -9.26 8.22 25.28
C LEU A 30 -9.20 7.41 23.99
N VAL A 31 -10.11 7.65 23.04
CA VAL A 31 -10.08 6.95 21.74
C VAL A 31 -8.81 7.30 20.98
N TYR A 32 -8.39 8.58 21.03
CA TYR A 32 -7.20 9.04 20.34
C TYR A 32 -5.94 8.39 20.90
N SER A 33 -5.73 8.46 22.21
CA SER A 33 -4.56 7.89 22.87
C SER A 33 -4.49 6.37 22.69
N THR A 34 -5.63 5.70 22.77
CA THR A 34 -5.75 4.25 22.57
C THR A 34 -5.40 3.85 21.14
N LEU A 35 -5.93 4.53 20.12
CA LEU A 35 -5.60 4.23 18.72
C LEU A 35 -4.12 4.49 18.42
N ASP A 36 -3.56 5.56 18.98
CA ASP A 36 -2.14 5.89 18.84
C ASP A 36 -1.25 4.84 19.51
N GLN A 37 -1.61 4.35 20.70
CA GLN A 37 -0.91 3.24 21.37
C GLN A 37 -0.96 1.96 20.53
N LEU A 38 -2.12 1.62 19.95
CA LEU A 38 -2.23 0.46 19.07
C LEU A 38 -1.35 0.61 17.82
N ALA A 39 -1.24 1.82 17.27
CA ALA A 39 -0.37 2.10 16.12
C ALA A 39 1.12 2.08 16.48
N ILE A 40 1.49 2.44 17.72
CA ILE A 40 2.85 2.27 18.23
C ILE A 40 3.19 0.77 18.28
N LEU A 41 2.31 -0.06 18.83
CA LEU A 41 2.49 -1.53 18.85
C LEU A 41 2.63 -2.11 17.43
N ALA A 42 1.84 -1.61 16.48
CA ALA A 42 1.94 -2.00 15.07
C ALA A 42 3.33 -1.66 14.50
N SER A 43 3.84 -0.46 14.79
CA SER A 43 5.17 -0.03 14.33
C SER A 43 6.31 -0.86 14.90
N GLN A 44 6.21 -1.26 16.17
CA GLN A 44 7.17 -2.15 16.83
C GLN A 44 7.15 -3.54 16.19
N ALA A 45 5.96 -4.09 15.94
CA ALA A 45 5.81 -5.39 15.27
C ALA A 45 6.34 -5.39 13.82
N ALA A 46 6.24 -4.25 13.13
CA ALA A 46 6.81 -4.05 11.80
C ALA A 46 8.28 -3.60 11.80
N ASN A 47 8.92 -3.47 12.98
CA ASN A 47 10.30 -3.00 13.16
C ASN A 47 10.58 -1.63 12.50
N LEU A 48 9.64 -0.69 12.66
CA LEU A 48 9.75 0.68 12.17
C LEU A 48 10.25 1.62 13.28
N LYS A 49 10.90 2.73 12.88
CA LYS A 49 11.40 3.74 13.83
C LYS A 49 10.28 4.50 14.57
N GLY A 50 9.05 4.44 14.07
CA GLY A 50 7.89 5.09 14.67
C GLY A 50 6.59 4.76 13.92
N PRO A 51 5.44 5.17 14.46
CA PRO A 51 4.14 4.79 13.94
C PRO A 51 3.80 5.46 12.60
N LEU A 52 3.36 4.62 11.64
CA LEU A 52 2.81 5.08 10.36
C LEU A 52 1.44 5.71 10.51
N THR A 53 0.73 5.38 11.59
CA THR A 53 -0.65 5.79 11.85
C THR A 53 -0.70 6.55 13.18
N SER A 54 -1.38 7.70 13.20
CA SER A 54 -1.72 8.42 14.42
C SER A 54 -2.99 9.22 14.18
N CYS A 55 -3.75 9.53 15.22
CA CYS A 55 -4.98 10.30 15.13
C CYS A 55 -4.73 11.66 14.49
N GLU A 56 -3.62 12.32 14.83
CA GLU A 56 -3.21 13.58 14.19
C GLU A 56 -3.04 13.43 12.66
N LYS A 57 -2.37 12.37 12.20
CA LYS A 57 -2.21 12.09 10.75
C LYS A 57 -3.55 11.76 10.09
N LEU A 58 -4.44 11.05 10.79
CA LEU A 58 -5.75 10.66 10.28
C LEU A 58 -6.70 11.86 10.13
N VAL A 59 -6.70 12.78 11.10
CA VAL A 59 -7.50 14.01 11.07
C VAL A 59 -7.13 14.91 9.89
N ASN A 60 -5.85 14.88 9.50
CA ASN A 60 -5.26 15.72 8.45
C ASN A 60 -5.11 15.01 7.10
N SER A 61 -5.74 13.85 6.89
CA SER A 61 -5.63 13.10 5.65
C SER A 61 -6.96 12.45 5.26
N ASP A 62 -7.08 12.00 4.01
CA ASP A 62 -8.26 11.27 3.51
C ASP A 62 -8.16 9.76 3.76
N HIS A 63 -7.36 9.37 4.75
CA HIS A 63 -7.17 7.98 5.11
C HIS A 63 -8.31 7.53 6.01
N VAL A 64 -8.64 6.24 5.91
CA VAL A 64 -9.69 5.62 6.69
C VAL A 64 -9.09 4.48 7.49
N VAL A 65 -9.42 4.43 8.79
CA VAL A 65 -9.06 3.32 9.66
C VAL A 65 -10.27 2.47 9.94
N TYR A 66 -10.13 1.17 9.71
CA TYR A 66 -11.07 0.14 10.11
C TYR A 66 -10.56 -0.49 11.38
N LEU A 67 -11.26 -0.23 12.49
CA LEU A 67 -10.89 -0.70 13.82
C LEU A 67 -11.79 -1.87 14.22
N LYS A 68 -11.17 -2.94 14.72
CA LYS A 68 -11.86 -4.04 15.38
C LYS A 68 -11.56 -4.04 16.88
N TRP A 69 -12.62 -4.10 17.67
CA TRP A 69 -12.55 -4.11 19.12
C TRP A 69 -13.73 -4.90 19.71
N ARG A 70 -13.67 -5.21 21.01
CA ARG A 70 -14.76 -5.85 21.77
C ARG A 70 -14.79 -5.29 23.20
N TYR A 71 -15.91 -5.44 23.88
CA TYR A 71 -16.03 -5.16 25.31
C TYR A 71 -16.09 -6.48 26.08
N ASP A 72 -15.32 -6.58 27.17
CA ASP A 72 -15.36 -7.68 28.12
C ASP A 72 -16.20 -7.25 29.32
N GLU A 73 -17.38 -7.85 29.47
CA GLU A 73 -18.34 -7.50 30.54
C GLU A 73 -17.89 -7.98 31.91
N GLU A 74 -17.14 -9.08 32.01
CA GLU A 74 -16.66 -9.63 33.28
C GLU A 74 -15.59 -8.74 33.89
N ARG A 75 -14.70 -8.23 33.03
CA ARG A 75 -13.59 -7.36 33.43
C ARG A 75 -13.93 -5.87 33.35
N ALA A 76 -15.07 -5.53 32.75
CA ALA A 76 -15.49 -4.18 32.45
C ALA A 76 -14.49 -3.36 31.61
N VAL A 77 -13.74 -4.01 30.71
CA VAL A 77 -12.70 -3.38 29.87
C VAL A 77 -13.01 -3.48 28.39
N SER A 78 -12.55 -2.51 27.61
CA SER A 78 -12.56 -2.59 26.14
C SER A 78 -11.25 -3.16 25.63
N ILE A 79 -11.31 -4.08 24.67
CA ILE A 79 -10.16 -4.76 24.08
C ILE A 79 -10.07 -4.43 22.60
N LEU A 80 -9.02 -3.73 22.20
CA LEU A 80 -8.71 -3.51 20.78
C LEU A 80 -7.97 -4.73 20.24
N LEU A 81 -8.52 -5.28 19.16
CA LEU A 81 -8.07 -6.52 18.53
C LEU A 81 -7.13 -6.25 17.35
N GLY A 82 -7.38 -5.19 16.60
CA GLY A 82 -6.55 -4.81 15.46
C GLY A 82 -7.18 -3.72 14.61
N TYR A 83 -6.42 -3.22 13.64
CA TYR A 83 -6.91 -2.24 12.68
C TYR A 83 -6.28 -2.42 11.30
N ALA A 84 -6.92 -1.82 10.31
CA ALA A 84 -6.38 -1.63 8.96
C ALA A 84 -6.56 -0.17 8.55
N LYS A 85 -5.51 0.44 8.03
CA LYS A 85 -5.55 1.78 7.43
C LYS A 85 -5.52 1.66 5.92
N ILE A 86 -6.48 2.30 5.27
CA ILE A 86 -6.53 2.42 3.82
C ILE A 86 -6.51 3.88 3.38
N GLY A 87 -6.17 4.12 2.12
CA GLY A 87 -6.27 5.43 1.51
C GLY A 87 -5.98 5.39 0.02
N HIS A 88 -6.50 6.37 -0.71
CA HIS A 88 -6.21 6.52 -2.14
C HIS A 88 -4.80 7.06 -2.36
N LYS A 89 -4.10 6.49 -3.35
CA LYS A 89 -2.79 6.97 -3.81
C LYS A 89 -2.76 6.98 -5.34
N ASN A 90 -2.14 8.02 -5.89
CA ASN A 90 -1.80 8.08 -7.30
C ASN A 90 -0.54 7.24 -7.52
N LEU A 91 -0.67 6.14 -8.25
CA LEU A 91 0.39 5.17 -8.48
C LEU A 91 0.73 5.06 -9.96
N PHE A 92 2.01 4.79 -10.22
CA PHE A 92 2.52 4.35 -11.51
C PHE A 92 2.88 2.87 -11.37
N LEU A 93 2.13 2.01 -12.04
CA LEU A 93 2.25 0.56 -11.95
C LEU A 93 2.63 -0.05 -13.30
N ASN A 94 3.44 -1.10 -13.23
CA ASN A 94 3.78 -1.93 -14.37
C ASN A 94 3.19 -3.33 -14.18
N ASP A 95 2.62 -3.87 -15.24
CA ASP A 95 2.23 -5.29 -15.27
C ASP A 95 3.42 -6.21 -15.60
N MET A 96 3.13 -7.51 -15.75
CA MET A 96 4.13 -8.53 -16.08
C MET A 96 4.72 -8.35 -17.50
N GLU A 97 3.98 -7.71 -18.40
CA GLU A 97 4.39 -7.42 -19.78
C GLU A 97 5.12 -6.06 -19.89
N GLN A 98 5.46 -5.44 -18.75
CA GLN A 98 6.10 -4.12 -18.66
C GLN A 98 5.25 -2.97 -19.23
N LYS A 99 3.93 -3.17 -19.35
CA LYS A 99 3.03 -2.09 -19.71
C LYS A 99 2.76 -1.23 -18.48
N THR A 100 2.87 0.09 -18.69
CA THR A 100 2.67 1.11 -17.68
C THR A 100 1.21 1.52 -17.57
N TYR A 101 0.79 1.76 -16.33
CA TYR A 101 -0.51 2.26 -15.93
C TYR A 101 -0.28 3.36 -14.90
N GLU A 102 -0.95 4.49 -15.06
CA GLU A 102 -0.99 5.56 -14.07
C GLU A 102 -2.43 5.70 -13.61
N GLY A 103 -2.70 5.90 -12.31
CA GLY A 103 -4.04 6.19 -11.81
C GLY A 103 -4.15 6.24 -10.29
N SER A 104 -5.32 6.64 -9.79
CA SER A 104 -5.62 6.65 -8.35
C SER A 104 -6.26 5.33 -7.94
N MET A 105 -5.70 4.65 -6.94
CA MET A 105 -6.30 3.43 -6.39
C MET A 105 -6.25 3.38 -4.88
N LEU A 106 -7.17 2.59 -4.32
CA LEU A 106 -7.21 2.30 -2.91
C LEU A 106 -6.03 1.40 -2.54
N CYS A 107 -5.36 1.78 -1.46
CA CYS A 107 -4.19 1.07 -0.97
C CYS A 107 -4.39 0.68 0.50
N LEU A 108 -3.92 -0.51 0.86
CA LEU A 108 -3.71 -0.91 2.25
C LEU A 108 -2.34 -0.36 2.69
N LEU A 109 -2.37 0.55 3.65
CA LEU A 109 -1.22 1.37 4.05
C LEU A 109 -0.65 1.00 5.42
N ASP A 110 -1.45 0.35 6.25
CA ASP A 110 -1.04 -0.16 7.54
C ASP A 110 -2.02 -1.25 7.94
N PHE A 111 -1.53 -2.35 8.53
CA PHE A 111 -2.38 -3.45 8.93
C PHE A 111 -1.78 -4.19 10.11
N TYR A 112 -2.56 -4.26 11.18
CA TYR A 112 -2.08 -4.85 12.43
C TYR A 112 -3.21 -5.58 13.16
N VAL A 113 -2.89 -6.78 13.62
CA VAL A 113 -3.68 -7.53 14.59
C VAL A 113 -2.80 -7.75 15.80
N HIS A 114 -3.32 -7.44 16.98
CA HIS A 114 -2.62 -7.58 18.24
C HIS A 114 -2.06 -8.99 18.39
N TYR A 115 -0.81 -9.13 18.82
CA TYR A 115 -0.07 -10.41 18.79
C TYR A 115 -0.82 -11.55 19.49
N ALA A 116 -1.47 -11.27 20.63
CA ALA A 116 -2.26 -12.24 21.39
C ALA A 116 -3.50 -12.76 20.63
N GLU A 117 -3.96 -12.01 19.62
CA GLU A 117 -5.19 -12.25 18.88
C GLU A 117 -4.93 -12.65 17.41
N GLN A 118 -3.66 -12.88 17.06
CA GLN A 118 -3.28 -13.31 15.71
C GLN A 118 -3.77 -14.74 15.43
N ARG A 119 -4.03 -15.03 14.15
CA ARG A 119 -4.49 -16.34 13.64
C ARG A 119 -5.88 -16.78 14.12
N GLN A 120 -6.63 -15.94 14.83
CA GLN A 120 -8.02 -16.19 15.24
C GLN A 120 -9.08 -15.68 14.24
N GLY A 121 -8.68 -15.29 13.03
CA GLY A 121 -9.60 -14.83 11.98
C GLY A 121 -9.91 -13.32 11.96
N HIS A 122 -9.52 -12.56 12.99
CA HIS A 122 -9.80 -11.13 13.08
C HIS A 122 -9.25 -10.30 11.91
N GLY A 123 -8.06 -10.65 11.39
CA GLY A 123 -7.52 -9.99 10.21
C GLY A 123 -8.38 -10.18 8.97
N LYS A 124 -9.01 -11.36 8.82
CA LYS A 124 -9.97 -11.63 7.73
C LYS A 124 -11.21 -10.78 7.91
N GLU A 125 -11.77 -10.73 9.12
CA GLU A 125 -12.98 -9.95 9.38
C GLU A 125 -12.79 -8.44 9.14
N ILE A 126 -11.65 -7.87 9.55
CA ILE A 126 -11.32 -6.46 9.26
C ILE A 126 -11.24 -6.23 7.75
N PHE A 127 -10.54 -7.12 7.04
CA PHE A 127 -10.32 -6.95 5.60
C PHE A 127 -11.59 -7.20 4.78
N ASP A 128 -12.39 -8.21 5.11
CA ASP A 128 -13.72 -8.44 4.52
C ASP A 128 -14.62 -7.21 4.70
N TYR A 129 -14.58 -6.60 5.88
CA TYR A 129 -15.35 -5.39 6.15
C TYR A 129 -14.88 -4.20 5.31
N ILE A 130 -13.57 -4.04 5.07
CA ILE A 130 -13.04 -3.08 4.09
C ILE A 130 -13.63 -3.34 2.71
N LEU A 131 -13.56 -4.58 2.22
CA LEU A 131 -14.04 -4.94 0.88
C LEU A 131 -15.54 -4.64 0.72
N GLN A 132 -16.33 -4.93 1.74
CA GLN A 132 -17.77 -4.64 1.76
C GLN A 132 -18.06 -3.15 1.76
N MET A 133 -17.39 -2.37 2.62
CA MET A 133 -17.66 -0.95 2.79
C MET A 133 -17.18 -0.12 1.61
N GLU A 134 -16.01 -0.45 1.06
CA GLU A 134 -15.42 0.22 -0.10
C GLU A 134 -15.91 -0.38 -1.44
N LYS A 135 -16.70 -1.46 -1.40
CA LYS A 135 -17.30 -2.15 -2.55
C LYS A 135 -16.27 -2.56 -3.61
N ILE A 136 -15.15 -3.12 -3.16
CA ILE A 136 -14.06 -3.59 -4.01
C ILE A 136 -13.79 -5.08 -3.84
N GLN A 137 -13.14 -5.66 -4.84
CA GLN A 137 -12.59 -7.02 -4.78
C GLN A 137 -11.16 -7.01 -4.21
N PRO A 138 -10.70 -8.13 -3.62
CA PRO A 138 -9.36 -8.23 -3.04
C PRO A 138 -8.22 -7.87 -4.00
N HIS A 139 -8.35 -8.18 -5.29
CA HIS A 139 -7.32 -7.86 -6.28
C HIS A 139 -7.30 -6.39 -6.69
N GLN A 140 -8.26 -5.56 -6.26
CA GLN A 140 -8.33 -4.14 -6.62
C GLN A 140 -7.63 -3.23 -5.60
N ILE A 141 -7.05 -3.78 -4.52
CA ILE A 141 -6.31 -3.02 -3.52
C ILE A 141 -4.80 -3.25 -3.68
N ALA A 142 -4.02 -2.17 -3.69
CA ALA A 142 -2.57 -2.26 -3.64
C ALA A 142 -2.09 -2.35 -2.20
N LEU A 143 -0.97 -3.04 -1.97
CA LEU A 143 -0.36 -3.18 -0.66
C LEU A 143 0.89 -2.31 -0.58
N ASP A 144 0.96 -1.40 0.40
CA ASP A 144 2.16 -0.60 0.65
C ASP A 144 3.12 -1.35 1.57
N ASN A 145 4.31 -1.65 1.07
CA ASN A 145 5.38 -2.34 1.80
C ASN A 145 4.91 -3.57 2.61
N PRO A 146 4.22 -4.54 1.97
CA PRO A 146 3.62 -5.65 2.70
C PRO A 146 4.67 -6.56 3.34
N THR A 147 4.37 -7.01 4.55
CA THR A 147 5.16 -8.06 5.21
C THR A 147 4.93 -9.42 4.55
N VAL A 148 5.86 -10.36 4.78
CA VAL A 148 5.70 -11.76 4.34
C VAL A 148 4.41 -12.38 4.92
N THR A 149 4.07 -12.03 6.16
CA THR A 149 2.84 -12.49 6.81
C THR A 149 1.57 -11.94 6.13
N LEU A 150 1.58 -10.68 5.70
CA LEU A 150 0.48 -10.09 4.94
C LEU A 150 0.34 -10.75 3.57
N LEU A 151 1.44 -10.98 2.84
CA LEU A 151 1.38 -11.68 1.54
C LEU A 151 0.83 -13.10 1.68
N ALA A 152 1.26 -13.84 2.71
CA ALA A 152 0.75 -15.17 3.00
C ALA A 152 -0.75 -15.16 3.36
N PHE A 153 -1.19 -14.14 4.11
CA PHE A 153 -2.61 -13.92 4.41
C PHE A 153 -3.42 -13.67 3.13
N MET A 154 -2.94 -12.81 2.22
CA MET A 154 -3.61 -12.52 0.95
C MET A 154 -3.72 -13.76 0.07
N HIS A 155 -2.67 -14.56 -0.01
CA HIS A 155 -2.67 -15.85 -0.71
C HIS A 155 -3.67 -16.83 -0.10
N SER A 156 -3.62 -17.05 1.23
CA SER A 156 -4.45 -18.05 1.90
C SER A 156 -5.93 -17.70 1.93
N LYS A 157 -6.30 -16.42 2.09
CA LYS A 157 -7.69 -16.01 2.28
C LYS A 157 -8.38 -15.54 1.01
N TYR A 158 -7.64 -15.00 0.05
CA TYR A 158 -8.20 -14.41 -1.17
C TYR A 158 -7.65 -15.01 -2.45
N SER A 159 -6.85 -16.08 -2.37
CA SER A 159 -6.22 -16.75 -3.52
C SER A 159 -5.37 -15.82 -4.39
N LEU A 160 -4.89 -14.70 -3.81
CA LEU A 160 -4.04 -13.76 -4.52
C LEU A 160 -2.61 -14.27 -4.52
N SER A 161 -2.23 -14.87 -5.64
CA SER A 161 -0.93 -15.48 -5.86
C SER A 161 -0.05 -14.59 -6.74
N ARG A 162 1.26 -14.82 -6.72
CA ARG A 162 2.23 -14.16 -7.62
C ARG A 162 2.24 -12.63 -7.48
N PRO A 163 2.62 -12.09 -6.30
CA PRO A 163 2.73 -10.64 -6.10
C PRO A 163 3.68 -10.00 -7.11
N ILE A 164 3.22 -8.93 -7.76
CA ILE A 164 4.02 -8.11 -8.68
C ILE A 164 4.59 -6.94 -7.89
N TRP A 165 5.87 -7.05 -7.55
CA TRP A 165 6.61 -5.98 -6.88
C TRP A 165 6.89 -4.85 -7.85
N GLN A 166 6.44 -3.66 -7.50
CA GLN A 166 6.73 -2.47 -8.28
C GLN A 166 8.14 -1.95 -7.98
N ASN A 167 8.58 -0.99 -8.80
CA ASN A 167 9.79 -0.22 -8.52
C ASN A 167 9.67 0.63 -7.25
N THR A 168 8.44 0.94 -6.86
CA THR A 168 8.08 1.52 -5.56
C THR A 168 7.98 0.43 -4.48
N ASN A 169 7.53 0.81 -3.27
CA ASN A 169 7.26 -0.14 -2.19
C ASN A 169 5.92 -0.86 -2.34
N PHE A 170 5.13 -0.54 -3.37
CA PHE A 170 3.83 -1.13 -3.58
C PHE A 170 3.92 -2.53 -4.21
N VAL A 171 2.94 -3.36 -3.85
CA VAL A 171 2.68 -4.68 -4.42
C VAL A 171 1.25 -4.73 -4.91
N VAL A 172 1.09 -5.28 -6.11
CA VAL A 172 -0.22 -5.53 -6.73
C VAL A 172 -0.24 -6.96 -7.28
N PHE A 173 -1.40 -7.40 -7.75
CA PHE A 173 -1.59 -8.76 -8.26
C PHE A 173 -2.03 -8.74 -9.74
N PRO A 174 -1.68 -9.77 -10.54
CA PRO A 174 -2.02 -9.82 -11.97
C PRO A 174 -3.50 -9.59 -12.28
N GLU A 175 -4.39 -10.12 -11.43
CA GLU A 175 -5.85 -10.06 -11.54
C GLU A 175 -6.36 -8.61 -11.54
N MET A 176 -5.63 -7.70 -10.90
CA MET A 176 -5.91 -6.26 -10.93
C MET A 176 -5.88 -5.73 -12.38
N PHE A 177 -4.82 -6.05 -13.13
CA PHE A 177 -4.64 -5.59 -14.50
C PHE A 177 -5.62 -6.25 -15.47
N ALA A 178 -5.95 -7.52 -15.24
CA ALA A 178 -6.99 -8.22 -16.00
C ALA A 178 -8.35 -7.51 -15.84
N ALA A 179 -8.72 -7.14 -14.61
CA ALA A 179 -9.94 -6.39 -14.34
C ALA A 179 -9.93 -5.00 -15.03
N LEU A 180 -8.82 -4.25 -14.94
CA LEU A 180 -8.67 -2.96 -15.61
C LEU A 180 -8.82 -3.05 -17.13
N ASN A 181 -8.19 -4.06 -17.75
CA ASN A 181 -8.29 -4.28 -19.18
C ASN A 181 -9.73 -4.65 -19.58
N SER A 182 -10.41 -5.54 -18.83
CA SER A 182 -11.79 -5.96 -19.11
C SER A 182 -12.83 -4.82 -18.99
N ALA A 183 -12.64 -3.91 -18.03
CA ALA A 183 -13.47 -2.73 -17.87
C ALA A 183 -13.33 -1.76 -19.06
N THR A 184 -12.15 -1.73 -19.69
CA THR A 184 -11.90 -0.90 -20.87
C THR A 184 -12.57 -1.48 -22.14
N CYS A 185 -12.86 -2.78 -22.18
CA CYS A 185 -13.37 -3.48 -23.37
C CYS A 185 -14.90 -3.51 -23.48
N SER A 186 -15.64 -3.35 -22.38
CA SER A 186 -17.07 -3.71 -22.35
C SER A 186 -18.04 -2.58 -22.68
N ASN A 187 -17.61 -1.32 -22.83
CA ASN A 187 -18.58 -0.28 -23.22
C ASN A 187 -18.03 1.05 -23.76
N GLY A 188 -16.80 1.13 -24.30
CA GLY A 188 -16.22 2.42 -24.72
C GLY A 188 -16.16 3.47 -23.58
N GLN A 189 -16.45 3.05 -22.35
CA GLN A 189 -16.38 3.84 -21.14
C GLN A 189 -14.93 3.78 -20.69
N LYS A 190 -14.37 4.98 -20.55
CA LYS A 190 -13.01 5.25 -20.10
C LYS A 190 -12.74 4.43 -18.83
N ALA A 191 -11.52 3.89 -18.72
CA ALA A 191 -11.05 3.25 -17.51
C ALA A 191 -11.44 4.08 -16.27
N PRO A 192 -11.81 3.44 -15.14
CA PRO A 192 -12.23 4.15 -13.93
C PRO A 192 -11.22 5.24 -13.59
N ASP A 193 -11.75 6.42 -13.22
CA ASP A 193 -11.05 7.71 -13.24
C ASP A 193 -9.54 7.63 -12.95
N GLY A 194 -8.76 8.04 -13.94
CA GLY A 194 -7.32 8.21 -13.83
C GLY A 194 -6.48 7.05 -14.34
N TRP A 195 -7.02 5.84 -14.57
CA TRP A 195 -6.24 4.68 -15.04
C TRP A 195 -5.96 4.69 -16.54
N TRP A 196 -5.08 5.58 -16.98
CA TRP A 196 -4.68 5.70 -18.39
C TRP A 196 -3.40 4.90 -18.64
N ARG A 197 -3.34 4.20 -19.78
CA ARG A 197 -2.04 3.93 -20.39
C ARG A 197 -1.48 5.31 -20.75
N PRO A 198 -0.30 5.73 -20.26
CA PRO A 198 0.36 6.89 -20.83
C PRO A 198 0.38 6.63 -22.34
N SER A 199 -0.29 7.48 -23.12
CA SER A 199 -0.21 7.37 -24.56
C SER A 199 1.28 7.46 -24.87
N THR A 200 1.89 6.35 -25.30
CA THR A 200 3.17 6.38 -25.99
C THR A 200 3.10 7.58 -26.91
N PRO A 201 4.05 8.54 -26.84
CA PRO A 201 3.97 9.73 -27.67
C PRO A 201 3.71 9.22 -29.07
N ARG A 202 2.57 9.62 -29.67
CA ARG A 202 2.27 9.19 -31.03
C ARG A 202 3.52 9.52 -31.82
N ARG A 203 4.17 8.52 -32.39
CA ARG A 203 5.09 8.76 -33.48
C ARG A 203 4.26 9.47 -34.53
N PHE A 204 4.33 10.80 -34.55
CA PHE A 204 4.02 11.57 -35.72
C PHE A 204 5.09 11.17 -36.73
N GLY A 205 4.81 10.09 -37.48
CA GLY A 205 5.60 9.74 -38.63
C GLY A 205 5.41 10.85 -39.66
N GLY A 206 6.50 11.57 -39.95
CA GLY A 206 6.49 12.56 -41.02
C GLY A 206 7.61 13.60 -40.92
N GLY A 207 8.87 13.18 -41.02
CA GLY A 207 9.98 14.06 -41.41
C GLY A 207 10.75 14.74 -40.27
N SER A 208 12.08 14.81 -40.48
CA SER A 208 13.13 15.46 -39.68
C SER A 208 13.37 14.98 -38.25
N ASN A 209 14.55 14.37 -38.06
CA ASN A 209 15.19 14.09 -36.78
C ASN A 209 15.46 15.39 -35.98
N GLU A 210 14.49 15.88 -35.23
CA GLU A 210 14.75 16.88 -34.19
C GLU A 210 13.97 16.53 -32.92
N THR A 211 14.66 15.84 -32.01
CA THR A 211 14.24 15.58 -30.62
C THR A 211 14.25 16.87 -29.82
N ARG A 212 13.20 17.70 -29.99
CA ARG A 212 13.02 18.98 -29.30
C ARG A 212 12.81 18.87 -27.78
N TRP A 213 12.63 17.66 -27.25
CA TRP A 213 12.47 17.38 -25.81
C TRP A 213 13.79 17.10 -25.07
N LEU A 214 14.91 16.94 -25.79
CA LEU A 214 16.23 16.79 -25.18
C LEU A 214 16.96 18.13 -24.97
N ASP A 215 16.50 19.21 -25.62
CA ASP A 215 17.19 20.51 -25.63
C ASP A 215 16.97 21.35 -24.35
N SER A 216 16.00 20.95 -23.52
CA SER A 216 15.72 21.56 -22.22
C SER A 216 16.08 20.64 -21.04
N ALA A 217 16.66 19.47 -21.31
CA ALA A 217 17.30 18.68 -20.27
C ALA A 217 18.59 19.41 -19.87
N ILE A 218 18.60 19.97 -18.66
CA ILE A 218 19.78 20.57 -18.05
C ILE A 218 20.92 19.56 -18.16
N SER A 219 21.94 19.90 -18.95
CA SER A 219 23.19 19.16 -19.06
C SER A 219 23.67 18.81 -17.65
N GLY A 220 23.80 17.51 -17.38
CA GLY A 220 24.23 17.00 -16.08
C GLY A 220 25.54 17.66 -15.67
N HIS A 221 25.57 18.19 -14.44
CA HIS A 221 26.80 18.65 -13.81
C HIS A 221 27.84 17.52 -13.87
N PRO A 222 29.04 17.73 -14.43
CA PRO A 222 30.09 16.72 -14.39
C PRO A 222 30.56 16.56 -12.94
N SER A 223 30.20 15.45 -12.31
CA SER A 223 30.82 15.02 -11.06
C SER A 223 32.28 14.68 -11.36
N LYS A 224 33.22 15.44 -10.76
CA LYS A 224 34.65 15.12 -10.74
C LYS A 224 34.85 13.72 -10.15
N GLY A 225 35.07 12.73 -11.02
CA GLY A 225 35.46 11.40 -10.61
C GLY A 225 36.95 11.37 -10.27
N HIS A 226 37.29 10.96 -9.05
CA HIS A 226 38.61 10.39 -8.80
C HIS A 226 38.67 9.03 -9.50
N ALA A 227 39.65 8.88 -10.39
CA ALA A 227 39.89 7.67 -11.14
C ALA A 227 40.21 6.50 -10.18
N MET A 228 39.38 5.46 -10.23
CA MET A 228 39.80 4.09 -9.94
C MET A 228 39.30 3.22 -11.09
N SER A 229 40.26 2.60 -11.76
CA SER A 229 40.13 1.76 -12.94
C SER A 229 39.31 0.50 -12.66
N CYS A 230 38.09 0.44 -13.19
CA CYS A 230 37.37 -0.75 -13.62
C CYS A 230 36.23 -0.27 -14.53
N PRO A 231 36.26 -0.49 -15.85
CA PRO A 231 35.12 -0.21 -16.70
C PRO A 231 34.05 -1.27 -16.38
N VAL A 232 33.10 -0.91 -15.53
CA VAL A 232 31.83 -1.63 -15.48
C VAL A 232 31.05 -1.06 -16.66
N ASP A 233 30.91 -1.83 -17.74
CA ASP A 233 30.03 -1.50 -18.85
C ASP A 233 28.59 -1.45 -18.33
N ALA A 234 28.20 -0.30 -17.80
CA ALA A 234 26.85 -0.03 -17.39
C ALA A 234 26.05 0.20 -18.67
N ASP A 235 25.21 -0.79 -19.02
CA ASP A 235 24.27 -0.67 -20.12
C ASP A 235 23.39 0.57 -19.92
N GLN A 236 23.65 1.60 -20.76
CA GLN A 236 22.96 2.89 -20.73
C GLN A 236 21.68 2.88 -21.58
N THR A 237 21.33 1.75 -22.19
CA THR A 237 20.05 1.64 -22.91
C THR A 237 18.89 1.87 -21.93
N THR A 238 17.73 2.23 -22.47
CA THR A 238 16.50 2.35 -21.68
C THR A 238 16.16 1.02 -20.99
N GLU A 239 16.43 -0.11 -21.64
CA GLU A 239 16.28 -1.44 -21.07
C GLU A 239 17.31 -1.71 -19.96
N GLY A 240 18.58 -1.35 -20.16
CA GLY A 240 19.64 -1.50 -19.16
C GLY A 240 19.41 -0.65 -17.91
N THR A 241 18.97 0.59 -18.07
CA THR A 241 18.62 1.48 -16.94
C THR A 241 17.38 0.99 -16.17
N LEU A 242 16.39 0.42 -16.85
CA LEU A 242 15.21 -0.19 -16.23
C LEU A 242 15.56 -1.50 -15.50
N ALA A 243 16.40 -2.35 -16.11
CA ALA A 243 16.90 -3.59 -15.49
C ALA A 243 17.73 -3.28 -14.24
N ASN A 244 18.60 -2.27 -14.30
CA ASN A 244 19.37 -1.80 -13.15
C ASN A 244 18.46 -1.27 -12.04
N ARG A 245 17.40 -0.53 -12.39
CA ARG A 245 16.41 -0.04 -11.41
C ARG A 245 15.62 -1.18 -10.75
N ALA A 246 15.18 -2.16 -11.53
CA ALA A 246 14.48 -3.35 -11.04
C ALA A 246 15.40 -4.20 -10.14
N ASN A 247 16.66 -4.36 -10.52
CA ASN A 247 17.68 -5.05 -9.73
C ASN A 247 17.98 -4.31 -8.42
N GLN A 248 18.06 -2.98 -8.43
CA GLN A 248 18.22 -2.17 -7.21
C GLN A 248 16.99 -2.25 -6.29
N ALA A 249 15.77 -2.36 -6.84
CA ALA A 249 14.57 -2.60 -6.05
C ALA A 249 14.57 -4.01 -5.43
N ARG A 250 14.95 -5.04 -6.19
CA ARG A 250 15.12 -6.43 -5.69
C ARG A 250 16.21 -6.52 -4.63
N ALA A 251 17.36 -5.89 -4.83
CA ALA A 251 18.49 -5.91 -3.89
C ALA A 251 18.13 -5.25 -2.55
N ARG A 252 17.39 -4.13 -2.57
CA ARG A 252 16.84 -3.50 -1.35
C ARG A 252 15.85 -4.41 -0.62
N LYS A 253 15.11 -5.24 -1.36
CA LYS A 253 14.07 -6.16 -0.84
C LYS A 253 14.62 -7.52 -0.40
N ALA A 254 15.84 -7.89 -0.81
CA ALA A 254 16.46 -9.16 -0.44
C ALA A 254 16.63 -9.32 1.09
N HIS A 255 16.86 -8.23 1.83
CA HIS A 255 16.94 -8.27 3.29
C HIS A 255 15.59 -8.56 3.98
N ILE A 256 14.45 -8.19 3.35
CA ILE A 256 13.10 -8.47 3.86
C ILE A 256 12.71 -9.94 3.64
N LEU A 257 13.20 -10.55 2.56
CA LEU A 257 12.97 -11.96 2.20
C LEU A 257 14.02 -12.93 2.79
N SER A 258 15.11 -12.39 3.37
CA SER A 258 16.26 -13.15 3.90
C SER A 258 16.13 -13.50 5.39
N SER A 259 15.16 -12.95 6.11
CA SER A 259 14.86 -13.42 7.47
C SER A 259 14.29 -14.84 7.40
N LYS A 260 15.14 -15.80 7.75
CA LYS A 260 14.80 -17.23 7.89
C LYS A 260 13.47 -17.38 8.63
N PRO A 261 12.57 -18.29 8.21
CA PRO A 261 11.41 -18.61 9.00
C PRO A 261 11.91 -19.16 10.34
N LEU A 262 11.63 -18.42 11.42
CA LEU A 262 11.68 -18.96 12.77
C LEU A 262 10.49 -19.94 12.84
N TRP A 263 10.76 -21.19 12.52
CA TRP A 263 10.01 -22.30 13.11
C TRP A 263 10.27 -22.31 14.62
#